data_AF-A0AA96FWR9-F1
#
_entry.id   AF-A0AA96FWR9-F1
#
_cell.length_a   1.000
_cell.length_b   1.000
_cell.length_c   1.000
_cell.angle_alpha   90.00
_cell.angle_beta   90.00
_cell.angle_gamma   90.00
#
_symmetry.space_group_name_H-M   'P 1'
#
loop_
_entity.id
_entity.type
_entity.pdbx_description
1 polymer ?
#
loop_
_entity_poly.entity_id
_entity_poly.type
_entity_poly.pdbx_seq_one_letter_code
_entity_poly.pdbx_strand_id
1 'polypeptide(L)'
;MAPSLLYPAAEYLPTGADREPALKEVLDWADRAAATTTDDALLSFFGQPLDARTLRLTGLHHVAVYLGDYRREEDFEAWLETVREHPGLSRVSSGPSHIAPRVHGTPGHWINLTTERGTEVEFFTCRAYGEWAGLPADRKSSLMSHLGLSVDTADQVRRVLDYLAGFDSVELLAYAPEDELGHTYGHLLRTDTERVLELVHAGRSHA
;
A
#
# COMPACT_ATOMS: atom_id res chain seq x y z
N MET A 1 22.19 -7.12 -3.17
CA MET A 1 20.83 -7.37 -3.68
C MET A 1 19.92 -6.40 -2.94
N ALA A 2 19.16 -5.58 -3.66
CA ALA A 2 18.14 -4.78 -3.01
C ALA A 2 17.11 -5.73 -2.35
N PRO A 3 16.67 -5.47 -1.11
CA PRO A 3 15.62 -6.26 -0.49
C PRO A 3 14.36 -6.23 -1.38
N SER A 4 13.61 -7.35 -1.41
CA SER A 4 12.30 -7.39 -2.07
C SER A 4 11.41 -6.30 -1.47
N LEU A 5 10.86 -5.41 -2.32
CA LEU A 5 9.86 -4.42 -1.92
C LEU A 5 8.47 -5.03 -1.69
N LEU A 6 8.31 -6.34 -1.92
CA LEU A 6 7.09 -7.07 -1.61
C LEU A 6 7.27 -7.90 -0.35
N TYR A 7 6.33 -7.74 0.57
CA TYR A 7 6.20 -8.61 1.73
C TYR A 7 5.69 -9.99 1.29
N PRO A 8 6.29 -11.09 1.76
CA PRO A 8 5.84 -12.44 1.46
C PRO A 8 4.58 -12.77 2.26
N ALA A 9 3.45 -12.22 1.80
CA ALA A 9 2.14 -12.43 2.44
C ALA A 9 1.78 -13.92 2.49
N ALA A 10 1.17 -14.33 3.61
CA ALA A 10 0.53 -15.63 3.71
C ALA A 10 -0.75 -15.66 2.85
N GLU A 11 -1.25 -16.85 2.53
CA GLU A 11 -2.53 -16.99 1.81
C GLU A 11 -3.69 -16.39 2.61
N TYR A 12 -3.64 -16.49 3.93
CA TYR A 12 -4.67 -16.00 4.84
C TYR A 12 -4.06 -15.20 5.99
N LEU A 13 -4.87 -14.32 6.58
CA LEU A 13 -4.53 -13.64 7.82
C LEU A 13 -4.14 -14.64 8.92
N PRO A 14 -3.11 -14.34 9.72
CA PRO A 14 -2.76 -15.12 10.91
C PRO A 14 -3.92 -15.18 11.91
N THR A 15 -4.01 -16.28 12.66
CA THR A 15 -5.08 -16.50 13.64
C THR A 15 -4.53 -16.96 14.99
N GLY A 16 -5.31 -16.72 16.06
CA GLY A 16 -4.95 -17.17 17.40
C GLY A 16 -3.57 -16.67 17.86
N ALA A 17 -2.73 -17.58 18.32
CA ALA A 17 -1.40 -17.28 18.87
C ALA A 17 -0.41 -16.75 17.83
N ASP A 18 -0.69 -16.90 16.52
CA ASP A 18 0.22 -16.52 15.45
C ASP A 18 0.08 -15.03 15.05
N ARG A 19 -0.95 -14.32 15.54
CA ARG A 19 -1.19 -12.91 15.15
C ARG A 19 -0.09 -11.98 15.63
N GLU A 20 0.26 -12.04 16.90
CA GLU A 20 1.26 -11.13 17.49
C GLU A 20 2.66 -11.29 16.87
N PRO A 21 3.18 -12.52 16.68
CA PRO A 21 4.43 -12.73 15.99
C PRO A 21 4.41 -12.24 14.54
N ALA A 22 3.32 -12.50 13.81
CA ALA A 22 3.19 -12.07 12.42
C ALA A 22 3.08 -10.55 12.28
N LEU A 23 2.37 -9.88 13.22
CA LEU A 23 2.30 -8.42 13.27
C LEU A 23 3.69 -7.81 13.46
N LYS A 24 4.49 -8.34 14.40
CA LYS A 24 5.87 -7.88 14.60
C LYS A 24 6.73 -8.08 13.36
N GLU A 25 6.60 -9.24 12.69
CA GLU A 25 7.34 -9.53 11.47
C GLU A 25 7.02 -8.53 10.35
N VAL A 26 5.74 -8.24 10.12
CA VAL A 26 5.34 -7.31 9.06
C VAL A 26 5.72 -5.86 9.40
N LEU A 27 5.63 -5.45 10.67
CA LEU A 27 6.09 -4.12 11.10
C LEU A 27 7.60 -3.96 10.93
N ASP A 28 8.39 -4.94 11.36
CA ASP A 28 9.83 -4.96 11.16
C ASP A 28 10.20 -4.92 9.68
N TRP A 29 9.43 -5.61 8.83
CA TRP A 29 9.60 -5.54 7.38
C TRP A 29 9.26 -4.15 6.83
N ALA A 30 8.14 -3.56 7.24
CA ALA A 30 7.67 -2.25 6.79
C ALA A 30 8.67 -1.14 7.16
N ASP A 31 9.20 -1.16 8.38
CA ASP A 31 10.24 -0.22 8.82
C ASP A 31 11.54 -0.34 8.01
N ARG A 32 11.90 -1.55 7.54
CA ARG A 32 13.03 -1.72 6.60
C ARG A 32 12.68 -1.21 5.21
N ALA A 33 11.47 -1.49 4.72
CA ALA A 33 11.00 -1.01 3.43
C ALA A 33 10.91 0.52 3.39
N ALA A 34 10.62 1.17 4.51
CA ALA A 34 10.56 2.62 4.63
C ALA A 34 11.91 3.33 4.42
N ALA A 35 13.02 2.59 4.48
CA ALA A 35 14.34 3.11 4.11
C ALA A 35 14.54 3.22 2.58
N THR A 36 13.59 2.76 1.77
CA THR A 36 13.65 2.86 0.31
C THR A 36 13.57 4.32 -0.11
N THR A 37 14.55 4.76 -0.91
CA THR A 37 14.54 6.11 -1.46
C THR A 37 13.51 6.24 -2.58
N THR A 38 13.06 7.46 -2.88
CA THR A 38 12.15 7.68 -4.00
C THR A 38 12.72 7.20 -5.34
N ASP A 39 14.01 7.42 -5.58
CA ASP A 39 14.68 6.96 -6.80
C ASP A 39 14.74 5.42 -6.87
N ASP A 40 14.99 4.74 -5.75
CA ASP A 40 14.96 3.27 -5.69
C ASP A 40 13.56 2.70 -5.90
N ALA A 41 12.53 3.36 -5.36
CA ALA A 41 11.13 3.00 -5.57
C ALA A 41 10.76 3.11 -7.06
N LEU A 42 11.12 4.23 -7.70
CA LEU A 42 10.91 4.45 -9.14
C LEU A 42 11.68 3.43 -9.98
N LEU A 43 12.96 3.18 -9.67
CA LEU A 43 13.78 2.20 -10.38
C LEU A 43 13.18 0.80 -10.27
N SER A 44 12.71 0.41 -9.09
CA SER A 44 12.09 -0.89 -8.86
C SER A 44 10.75 -1.05 -9.59
N PHE A 45 9.97 0.03 -9.68
CA PHE A 45 8.70 0.03 -10.41
C PHE A 45 8.90 0.07 -11.92
N PHE A 46 9.68 1.01 -12.46
CA PHE A 46 9.85 1.21 -13.91
C PHE A 46 10.94 0.33 -14.54
N GLY A 47 11.83 -0.27 -13.74
CA GLY A 47 12.96 -1.05 -14.25
C GLY A 47 14.05 -0.19 -14.91
N GLN A 48 13.92 1.13 -14.83
CA GLN A 48 14.88 2.12 -15.31
C GLN A 48 14.86 3.34 -14.38
N PRO A 49 15.98 4.07 -14.25
CA PRO A 49 16.04 5.23 -13.37
C PRO A 49 15.16 6.36 -13.90
N LEU A 50 14.37 6.97 -13.01
CA LEU A 50 13.64 8.21 -13.24
C LEU A 50 14.07 9.22 -12.17
N ASP A 51 14.22 10.48 -12.55
CA ASP A 51 14.62 11.54 -11.62
C ASP A 51 13.42 12.02 -10.79
N ALA A 52 13.39 11.62 -9.51
CA ALA A 52 12.35 12.03 -8.57
C ALA A 52 12.16 13.55 -8.48
N ARG A 53 13.24 14.34 -8.63
CA ARG A 53 13.19 15.80 -8.53
C ARG A 53 12.43 16.42 -9.70
N THR A 54 12.66 15.93 -10.91
CA THR A 54 11.92 16.35 -12.10
C THR A 54 10.42 16.05 -11.95
N LEU A 55 10.09 14.93 -11.30
CA LEU A 55 8.71 14.53 -10.99
C LEU A 55 8.12 15.22 -9.75
N ARG A 56 8.85 16.13 -9.10
CA ARG A 56 8.42 16.85 -7.88
C ARG A 56 8.04 15.91 -6.73
N LEU A 57 8.70 14.76 -6.64
CA LEU A 57 8.51 13.83 -5.54
C LEU A 57 9.39 14.26 -4.37
N THR A 58 8.81 14.34 -3.18
CA THR A 58 9.45 14.90 -1.98
C THR A 58 9.92 13.85 -0.98
N GLY A 59 9.52 12.59 -1.18
CA GLY A 59 9.95 11.47 -0.35
C GLY A 59 9.02 10.28 -0.46
N LEU A 60 9.24 9.30 0.41
CA LEU A 60 8.29 8.23 0.68
C LEU A 60 7.18 8.76 1.60
N HIS A 61 5.93 8.49 1.27
CA HIS A 61 4.77 8.82 2.09
C HIS A 61 4.45 7.70 3.08
N HIS A 62 4.24 6.49 2.56
CA HIS A 62 3.89 5.32 3.37
C HIS A 62 4.32 4.02 2.68
N VAL A 63 4.27 2.91 3.43
CA VAL A 63 4.46 1.55 2.93
C VAL A 63 3.13 0.80 3.01
N ALA A 64 2.60 0.36 1.88
CA ALA A 64 1.38 -0.43 1.80
C ALA A 64 1.71 -1.92 1.72
N VAL A 65 1.09 -2.73 2.57
CA VAL A 65 1.38 -4.16 2.72
C VAL A 65 0.12 -4.99 2.69
N TYR A 66 0.04 -5.93 1.76
CA TYR A 66 -0.99 -6.95 1.76
C TYR A 66 -0.65 -8.06 2.75
N LEU A 67 -1.59 -8.40 3.63
CA LEU A 67 -1.38 -9.31 4.76
C LEU A 67 -1.88 -10.75 4.52
N GLY A 68 -2.61 -10.98 3.43
CA GLY A 68 -3.33 -12.22 3.17
C GLY A 68 -4.85 -12.05 3.25
N ASP A 69 -5.58 -13.11 2.90
CA ASP A 69 -7.04 -13.07 2.88
C ASP A 69 -7.68 -13.33 4.24
N TYR A 70 -8.82 -12.68 4.48
CA TYR A 70 -9.74 -13.06 5.53
C TYR A 70 -10.85 -13.97 4.96
N ARG A 71 -11.30 -14.97 5.72
CA ARG A 71 -12.39 -15.86 5.27
C ARG A 71 -13.75 -15.32 5.68
N ARG A 72 -13.79 -14.73 6.87
CA ARG A 72 -14.97 -14.08 7.45
C ARG A 72 -14.59 -12.74 8.07
N GLU A 73 -15.56 -11.86 8.25
CA GLU A 73 -15.31 -10.53 8.82
C GLU A 73 -14.70 -10.62 10.22
N GLU A 74 -15.04 -11.66 10.99
CA GLU A 74 -14.46 -11.88 12.34
C GLU A 74 -12.95 -12.13 12.31
N ASP A 75 -12.40 -12.65 11.19
CA ASP A 75 -10.95 -12.81 11.04
C ASP A 75 -10.27 -11.43 10.93
N PHE A 76 -10.88 -10.50 10.20
CA PHE A 76 -10.40 -9.11 10.07
C PHE A 76 -10.57 -8.35 11.39
N GLU A 77 -11.74 -8.44 12.03
CA GLU A 77 -12.00 -7.77 13.31
C GLU A 77 -10.99 -8.19 14.37
N ALA A 78 -10.71 -9.50 14.45
CA ALA A 78 -9.76 -10.03 15.42
C ALA A 78 -8.29 -9.68 15.08
N TRP A 79 -7.97 -9.45 13.81
CA TRP A 79 -6.68 -8.91 13.39
C TRP A 79 -6.56 -7.41 13.72
N LEU A 80 -7.60 -6.63 13.44
CA LEU A 80 -7.65 -5.20 13.76
C LEU A 80 -7.51 -4.95 15.26
N GLU A 81 -8.10 -5.80 16.10
CA GLU A 81 -7.94 -5.70 17.54
C GLU A 81 -6.49 -5.97 17.97
N THR A 82 -5.84 -7.01 17.41
CA THR A 82 -4.40 -7.24 17.62
C THR A 82 -3.57 -6.00 17.24
N VAL A 83 -3.87 -5.35 16.12
CA VAL A 83 -3.18 -4.11 15.72
C VAL A 83 -3.42 -2.96 16.72
N ARG A 84 -4.65 -2.79 17.22
CA ARG A 84 -4.99 -1.72 18.17
C ARG A 84 -4.38 -1.92 19.55
N GLU A 85 -4.28 -3.16 19.99
CA GLU A 85 -3.71 -3.52 21.29
C GLU A 85 -2.17 -3.54 21.28
N HIS A 86 -1.55 -3.54 20.09
CA HIS A 86 -0.10 -3.62 19.97
C HIS A 86 0.59 -2.37 20.55
N PRO A 87 1.46 -2.52 21.56
CA PRO A 87 2.21 -1.40 22.08
C PRO A 87 3.16 -0.87 21.01
N GLY A 88 3.22 0.47 20.88
CA GLY A 88 4.12 1.12 19.93
C GLY A 88 3.49 1.49 18.59
N LEU A 89 2.23 1.14 18.36
CA LEU A 89 1.47 1.67 17.23
C LEU A 89 0.68 2.91 17.65
N SER A 90 0.55 3.85 16.73
CA SER A 90 -0.27 5.05 16.91
C SER A 90 -1.07 5.35 15.66
N ARG A 91 -2.05 6.27 15.77
CA ARG A 91 -2.91 6.72 14.67
C ARG A 91 -3.63 5.58 13.92
N VAL A 92 -3.91 4.47 14.62
CA VAL A 92 -4.59 3.32 14.04
C VAL A 92 -6.00 3.71 13.60
N SER A 93 -6.25 3.63 12.30
CA SER A 93 -7.56 3.84 11.68
C SER A 93 -7.80 2.74 10.64
N SER A 94 -9.06 2.50 10.30
CA SER A 94 -9.42 1.40 9.40
C SER A 94 -10.71 1.69 8.67
N GLY A 95 -10.88 1.09 7.50
CA GLY A 95 -12.12 1.18 6.74
C GLY A 95 -12.21 0.16 5.61
N PRO A 96 -13.35 0.11 4.92
CA PRO A 96 -13.49 -0.72 3.74
C PRO A 96 -12.58 -0.19 2.62
N SER A 97 -11.94 -1.10 1.90
CA SER A 97 -11.21 -0.76 0.67
C SER A 97 -12.20 -0.48 -0.45
N HIS A 98 -12.06 0.68 -1.10
CA HIS A 98 -12.81 1.00 -2.31
C HIS A 98 -12.14 0.45 -3.58
N ILE A 99 -10.82 0.21 -3.54
CA ILE A 99 -10.04 -0.31 -4.66
C ILE A 99 -10.27 -1.81 -4.81
N ALA A 100 -10.20 -2.58 -3.72
CA ALA A 100 -10.36 -4.04 -3.77
C ALA A 100 -11.64 -4.51 -4.50
N PRO A 101 -12.85 -4.01 -4.18
CA PRO A 101 -14.06 -4.46 -4.87
C PRO A 101 -14.12 -3.97 -6.31
N ARG A 102 -13.65 -2.74 -6.58
CA ARG A 102 -13.74 -2.11 -7.91
C ARG A 102 -12.75 -2.71 -8.90
N VAL A 103 -11.53 -3.01 -8.46
CA VAL A 103 -10.42 -3.45 -9.32
C VAL A 103 -10.27 -4.97 -9.28
N HIS A 104 -10.51 -5.60 -8.13
CA HIS A 104 -10.26 -7.03 -7.93
C HIS A 104 -11.53 -7.86 -7.70
N GLY A 105 -12.71 -7.24 -7.70
CA GLY A 105 -13.98 -7.93 -7.57
C GLY A 105 -14.20 -8.62 -6.21
N THR A 106 -13.44 -8.23 -5.18
CA THR A 106 -13.54 -8.80 -3.84
C THR A 106 -13.67 -7.72 -2.76
N PRO A 107 -14.48 -7.91 -1.70
CA PRO A 107 -14.43 -7.05 -0.53
C PRO A 107 -13.02 -7.01 0.08
N GLY A 108 -12.68 -5.92 0.73
CA GLY A 108 -11.42 -5.78 1.45
C GLY A 108 -11.46 -4.65 2.45
N HIS A 109 -10.43 -4.59 3.28
CA HIS A 109 -10.25 -3.57 4.31
C HIS A 109 -8.83 -3.02 4.24
N TRP A 110 -8.68 -1.77 4.68
CA TRP A 110 -7.40 -1.15 4.95
C TRP A 110 -7.28 -0.83 6.45
N ILE A 111 -6.04 -0.80 6.95
CA ILE A 111 -5.68 -0.30 8.28
C ILE A 111 -4.49 0.64 8.12
N ASN A 112 -4.68 1.92 8.45
CA ASN A 112 -3.59 2.90 8.50
C ASN A 112 -3.06 3.03 9.93
N LEU A 113 -1.75 3.08 10.08
CA LEU A 113 -1.06 3.19 11.37
C LEU A 113 0.32 3.82 11.22
N THR A 114 0.83 4.35 12.32
CA THR A 114 2.21 4.84 12.42
C THR A 114 2.99 3.97 13.40
N THR A 115 4.16 3.46 12.99
CA THR A 115 5.06 2.65 13.85
C THR A 115 5.80 3.52 14.87
N GLU A 116 6.45 2.90 15.87
CA GLU A 116 7.30 3.63 16.84
C GLU A 116 8.41 4.45 16.17
N ARG A 117 8.86 4.01 14.98
CA ARG A 117 9.89 4.70 14.18
C ARG A 117 9.34 5.89 13.39
N GLY A 118 8.04 6.14 13.46
CA GLY A 118 7.37 7.18 12.68
C GLY A 118 7.09 6.77 11.23
N THR A 119 7.21 5.48 10.89
CA THR A 119 6.83 4.97 9.57
C THR A 119 5.31 4.96 9.45
N GLU A 120 4.78 5.60 8.40
CA GLU A 120 3.38 5.46 8.03
C GLU A 120 3.20 4.15 7.23
N VAL A 121 2.29 3.29 7.68
CA VAL A 121 2.03 1.97 7.11
C VAL A 121 0.54 1.82 6.84
N GLU A 122 0.23 1.26 5.67
CA GLU A 122 -1.13 0.84 5.33
C GLU A 122 -1.16 -0.67 5.16
N PHE A 123 -2.01 -1.36 5.91
CA PHE A 123 -2.25 -2.78 5.73
C PHE A 123 -3.49 -3.01 4.90
N PHE A 124 -3.39 -3.93 3.93
CA PHE A 124 -4.50 -4.39 3.12
C PHE A 124 -4.80 -5.86 3.39
N THR A 125 -6.08 -6.18 3.49
CA THR A 125 -6.57 -7.56 3.47
C THR A 125 -7.85 -7.64 2.63
N CYS A 126 -8.01 -8.75 1.92
CA CYS A 126 -9.16 -8.98 1.06
C CYS A 126 -9.92 -10.22 1.53
N ARG A 127 -11.20 -10.30 1.17
CA ARG A 127 -11.96 -11.50 1.41
C ARG A 127 -11.50 -12.58 0.44
N ALA A 128 -11.34 -13.82 0.94
CA ALA A 128 -11.23 -14.99 0.09
C ALA A 128 -12.56 -15.25 -0.65
N TYR A 129 -12.79 -14.52 -1.75
CA TYR A 129 -14.04 -14.52 -2.51
C TYR A 129 -13.79 -14.43 -4.02
N GLY A 130 -14.69 -15.01 -4.82
CA GLY A 130 -14.67 -14.89 -6.28
C GLY A 130 -13.37 -15.39 -6.93
N GLU A 131 -12.95 -14.73 -8.01
CA GLU A 131 -11.70 -15.04 -8.70
C GLU A 131 -10.46 -14.73 -7.84
N TRP A 132 -10.56 -13.71 -6.99
CA TRP A 132 -9.48 -13.33 -6.07
C TRP A 132 -9.04 -14.49 -5.20
N ALA A 133 -9.97 -15.28 -4.66
CA ALA A 133 -9.65 -16.45 -3.84
C ALA A 133 -8.70 -17.44 -4.53
N GLY A 134 -8.80 -17.58 -5.86
CA GLY A 134 -7.96 -18.48 -6.65
C GLY A 134 -6.58 -17.94 -7.02
N LEU A 135 -6.29 -16.66 -6.72
CA LEU A 135 -4.98 -16.08 -7.02
C LEU A 135 -3.92 -16.54 -6.01
N PRO A 136 -2.68 -16.80 -6.45
CA PRO A 136 -1.54 -17.02 -5.57
C PRO A 136 -1.26 -15.83 -4.64
N ALA A 137 -0.76 -16.10 -3.44
CA ALA A 137 -0.52 -15.07 -2.41
C ALA A 137 0.54 -14.03 -2.82
N ASP A 138 1.58 -14.45 -3.55
CA ASP A 138 2.60 -13.58 -4.12
C ASP A 138 2.02 -12.61 -5.16
N ARG A 139 1.13 -13.11 -6.03
CA ARG A 139 0.40 -12.28 -7.00
C ARG A 139 -0.51 -11.27 -6.31
N LYS A 140 -1.28 -11.71 -5.32
CA LYS A 140 -2.12 -10.82 -4.49
C LYS A 140 -1.29 -9.73 -3.80
N SER A 141 -0.14 -10.13 -3.24
CA SER A 141 0.81 -9.20 -2.62
C SER A 141 1.33 -8.18 -3.62
N SER A 142 1.67 -8.58 -4.85
CA SER A 142 2.13 -7.66 -5.90
C SER A 142 1.05 -6.65 -6.31
N LEU A 143 -0.21 -7.07 -6.38
CA LEU A 143 -1.34 -6.25 -6.82
C LEU A 143 -1.83 -5.25 -5.75
N MET A 144 -1.53 -5.49 -4.47
CA MET A 144 -2.07 -4.69 -3.36
C MET A 144 -0.98 -4.00 -2.53
N SER A 145 0.22 -4.57 -2.44
CA SER A 145 1.34 -3.93 -1.74
C SER A 145 2.02 -2.92 -2.65
N HIS A 146 2.41 -1.77 -2.10
CA HIS A 146 3.05 -0.70 -2.86
C HIS A 146 3.78 0.29 -1.96
N LEU A 147 4.50 1.21 -2.58
CA LEU A 147 5.05 2.39 -1.91
C LEU A 147 4.24 3.61 -2.36
N GLY A 148 3.79 4.40 -1.40
CA GLY A 148 3.22 5.72 -1.66
C GLY A 148 4.33 6.75 -1.71
N LEU A 149 4.40 7.54 -2.79
CA LEU A 149 5.40 8.60 -2.95
C LEU A 149 4.75 9.97 -2.79
N SER A 150 5.34 10.80 -1.94
CA SER A 150 4.85 12.15 -1.69
C SER A 150 5.10 13.06 -2.89
N VAL A 151 4.07 13.78 -3.32
CA VAL A 151 4.11 14.81 -4.36
C VAL A 151 3.94 16.19 -3.73
N ASP A 152 4.73 17.15 -4.19
CA ASP A 152 4.79 18.52 -3.63
C ASP A 152 3.41 19.21 -3.58
N THR A 153 2.60 19.10 -4.63
CA THR A 153 1.27 19.75 -4.70
C THR A 153 0.19 18.85 -5.26
N ALA A 154 -1.07 19.07 -4.84
CA ALA A 154 -2.24 18.35 -5.33
C ALA A 154 -2.36 18.37 -6.86
N ASP A 155 -2.19 19.55 -7.49
CA ASP A 155 -2.24 19.72 -8.94
C ASP A 155 -1.18 18.87 -9.68
N GLN A 156 -0.04 18.62 -9.05
CA GLN A 156 1.03 17.83 -9.67
C GLN A 156 0.73 16.34 -9.67
N VAL A 157 -0.04 15.82 -8.70
CA VAL A 157 -0.36 14.39 -8.62
C VAL A 157 -0.94 13.90 -9.94
N ARG A 158 -1.98 14.57 -10.46
CA ARG A 158 -2.60 14.16 -11.73
C ARG A 158 -1.64 14.24 -12.90
N ARG A 159 -0.86 15.32 -13.00
CA ARG A 159 0.07 15.55 -14.12
C ARG A 159 1.17 14.50 -14.17
N VAL A 160 1.73 14.15 -13.00
CA VAL A 160 2.76 13.12 -12.89
C VAL A 160 2.16 11.74 -13.20
N LEU A 161 0.97 11.42 -12.68
CA LEU A 161 0.27 10.19 -13.02
C LEU A 161 0.04 10.05 -14.53
N ASP A 162 -0.48 11.08 -15.20
CA ASP A 162 -0.73 11.07 -16.64
C ASP A 162 0.56 10.89 -17.45
N TYR A 163 1.65 11.55 -17.03
CA TYR A 163 2.96 11.37 -17.66
C TYR A 163 3.49 9.94 -17.50
N LEU A 164 3.43 9.38 -16.29
CA LEU A 164 3.95 8.05 -15.99
C LEU A 164 3.09 6.94 -16.62
N ALA A 165 1.78 7.14 -16.75
CA ALA A 165 0.88 6.24 -17.48
C ALA A 165 1.13 6.25 -19.01
N GLY A 166 1.99 7.15 -19.51
CA GLY A 166 2.44 7.13 -20.90
C GLY A 166 3.57 6.13 -21.19
N PHE A 167 4.14 5.49 -20.16
CA PHE A 167 5.17 4.45 -20.32
C PHE A 167 4.55 3.12 -20.72
N ASP A 168 5.29 2.31 -21.48
CA ASP A 168 4.85 0.97 -21.87
C ASP A 168 4.49 0.11 -20.66
N SER A 169 3.37 -0.60 -20.75
CA SER A 169 2.85 -1.49 -19.70
C SER A 169 2.49 -0.79 -18.38
N VAL A 170 2.30 0.54 -18.38
CA VAL A 170 1.84 1.28 -17.19
C VAL A 170 0.43 1.81 -17.42
N GLU A 171 -0.47 1.50 -16.50
CA GLU A 171 -1.87 1.91 -16.54
C GLU A 171 -2.25 2.72 -15.30
N LEU A 172 -3.06 3.76 -15.48
CA LEU A 172 -3.67 4.48 -14.36
C LEU A 172 -4.87 3.68 -13.83
N LEU A 173 -4.75 3.09 -12.64
CA LEU A 173 -5.81 2.32 -12.01
C LEU A 173 -6.88 3.22 -11.39
N ALA A 174 -6.45 4.20 -10.62
CA ALA A 174 -7.32 5.03 -9.81
C ALA A 174 -6.73 6.44 -9.65
N TYR A 175 -7.62 7.42 -9.55
CA TYR A 175 -7.28 8.79 -9.19
C TYR A 175 -8.43 9.36 -8.35
N ALA A 176 -8.07 9.92 -7.20
CA ALA A 176 -8.99 10.54 -6.26
C ALA A 176 -8.49 11.97 -5.96
N PRO A 177 -9.11 13.00 -6.57
CA PRO A 177 -8.85 14.39 -6.21
C PRO A 177 -9.56 14.71 -4.90
N GLU A 178 -8.84 15.37 -3.97
CA GLU A 178 -9.37 15.89 -2.70
C GLU A 178 -10.40 14.96 -2.05
N ASP A 179 -9.92 13.82 -1.55
CA ASP A 179 -10.77 12.90 -0.79
C ASP A 179 -11.34 13.56 0.47
N GLU A 180 -12.12 12.82 1.25
CA GLU A 180 -12.78 13.34 2.45
C GLU A 180 -11.80 13.89 3.51
N LEU A 181 -10.51 13.54 3.41
CA LEU A 181 -9.42 14.01 4.27
C LEU A 181 -8.59 15.13 3.63
N GLY A 182 -8.91 15.53 2.39
CA GLY A 182 -8.19 16.53 1.62
C GLY A 182 -6.92 15.99 0.94
N HIS A 183 -6.74 14.67 0.91
CA HIS A 183 -5.65 14.05 0.17
C HIS A 183 -5.97 14.04 -1.32
N THR A 184 -4.95 14.19 -2.16
CA THR A 184 -5.06 13.91 -3.59
C THR A 184 -4.10 12.79 -3.93
N TYR A 185 -4.61 11.69 -4.47
CA TYR A 185 -3.77 10.53 -4.75
C TYR A 185 -4.19 9.77 -6.01
N GLY A 186 -3.32 8.88 -6.48
CA GLY A 186 -3.67 7.92 -7.52
C GLY A 186 -2.64 6.82 -7.67
N HIS A 187 -3.10 5.72 -8.28
CA HIS A 187 -2.39 4.45 -8.36
C HIS A 187 -2.06 4.11 -9.81
N LEU A 188 -0.82 3.72 -10.05
CA LEU A 188 -0.36 3.16 -11.32
C LEU A 188 -0.18 1.65 -11.16
N LEU A 189 -0.64 0.88 -12.14
CA LEU A 189 -0.32 -0.54 -12.30
C LEU A 189 0.70 -0.69 -13.40
N ARG A 190 1.77 -1.41 -13.10
CA ARG A 190 2.66 -1.93 -14.12
C ARG A 190 2.21 -3.34 -14.50
N THR A 191 1.60 -3.52 -15.67
CA THR A 191 0.85 -4.72 -16.06
C THR A 191 1.70 -5.94 -16.38
N ASP A 192 2.95 -5.76 -16.80
CA ASP A 192 3.90 -6.85 -17.08
C ASP A 192 4.49 -7.47 -15.79
N THR A 193 4.57 -6.70 -14.71
CA THR A 193 5.09 -7.14 -13.40
C THR A 193 4.02 -7.21 -12.31
N GLU A 194 2.81 -6.78 -12.63
CA GLU A 194 1.66 -6.69 -11.72
C GLU A 194 1.96 -5.92 -10.43
N ARG A 195 2.76 -4.86 -10.52
CA ARG A 195 3.15 -4.02 -9.38
C ARG A 195 2.36 -2.74 -9.34
N VAL A 196 2.12 -2.23 -8.13
CA VAL A 196 1.44 -0.96 -7.92
C VAL A 196 2.41 0.10 -7.36
N LEU A 197 2.20 1.34 -7.79
CA LEU A 197 2.85 2.53 -7.23
C LEU A 197 1.77 3.58 -6.98
N GLU A 198 1.84 4.26 -5.84
CA GLU A 198 0.93 5.35 -5.54
C GLU A 198 1.68 6.69 -5.49
N LEU A 199 1.04 7.74 -6.01
CA LEU A 199 1.45 9.12 -5.82
C LEU A 199 0.45 9.83 -4.93
N VAL A 200 0.93 10.48 -3.86
CA VAL A 200 0.09 11.06 -2.82
C VAL A 200 0.50 12.49 -2.53
N HIS A 201 -0.48 13.39 -2.44
CA HIS A 201 -0.35 14.66 -1.77
C HIS A 201 -1.27 14.63 -0.54
N ALA A 202 -0.67 14.62 0.66
CA ALA A 202 -1.37 14.47 1.95
C ALA A 202 -2.23 15.69 2.36
N GLY A 203 -2.42 16.66 1.46
CA GLY A 203 -3.13 17.90 1.76
C GLY A 203 -2.43 18.74 2.84
N ARG A 204 -3.12 19.76 3.33
CA ARG A 204 -2.68 20.49 4.53
C ARG A 204 -3.19 19.73 5.73
N SER A 205 -2.30 19.02 6.42
CA SER A 205 -2.59 18.56 7.78
C SER A 205 -3.08 19.75 8.59
N HIS A 206 -4.27 19.66 9.20
CA HIS A 206 -4.63 20.59 10.26
C HIS A 206 -3.60 20.39 11.38
N ALA A 207 -2.67 21.34 11.48
CA ALA A 207 -1.73 21.46 12.57
C ALA A 207 -2.45 21.58 13.92
#